data_AF-A2T707-F1
#
_entry.id   AF-A2T707-F1
#
_cell.length_a   1.000
_cell.length_b   1.000
_cell.length_c   1.000
_cell.angle_alpha   90.00
_cell.angle_beta   90.00
_cell.angle_gamma   90.00
#
_symmetry.space_group_name_H-M   'P 1'
#
loop_
_entity.id
_entity.type
_entity.pdbx_description
1 polymer ?
#
loop_
_entity_poly.entity_id
_entity_poly.type
_entity_poly.pdbx_seq_one_letter_code
_entity_poly.pdbx_strand_id
1 'polypeptide(L)'
;KETEVKERSVFDIPIFTEEFLNHSKAREAELRQLRKSNMEFEERNAALQKHVESMRTAVEKLEVDVIQERSRNTVLQQHLETLRQVLTSSFASMPLPGSGETPTVDTIDSYMNRLHSIILANPQDNENFIATVREVVNRLDR
;
A
#
# COMPACT_ATOMS: atom_id res chain seq x y z
N LYS A 1 21.76 -28.90 64.22
CA LYS A 1 20.66 -28.62 63.26
C LYS A 1 19.62 -27.86 64.07
N GLU A 2 19.27 -26.61 63.82
CA GLU A 2 19.55 -25.65 62.75
C GLU A 2 19.66 -24.30 63.45
N THR A 3 20.71 -23.53 63.16
CA THR A 3 20.74 -22.12 63.52
C THR A 3 19.80 -21.41 62.57
N GLU A 4 18.58 -21.11 63.04
CA GLU A 4 17.71 -20.10 62.43
C GLU A 4 18.50 -18.80 62.30
N VAL A 5 19.03 -18.55 61.11
CA VAL A 5 19.45 -17.22 60.70
C VAL A 5 18.15 -16.45 60.51
N LYS A 6 17.59 -15.90 61.60
CA LYS A 6 16.58 -14.86 61.52
C LYS A 6 17.15 -13.80 60.59
N GLU A 7 16.51 -13.56 59.45
CA GLU A 7 16.70 -12.32 58.68
C GLU A 7 16.45 -11.17 59.66
N ARG A 8 17.53 -10.61 60.20
CA ARG A 8 17.46 -9.41 61.05
C ARG A 8 16.80 -8.34 60.22
N SER A 9 15.71 -7.78 60.75
CA SER A 9 15.03 -6.66 60.13
C SER A 9 16.03 -5.52 59.97
N VAL A 10 15.95 -4.72 58.90
CA VAL A 10 16.79 -3.52 58.71
C VAL A 10 16.71 -2.58 59.91
N PHE A 11 15.60 -2.62 60.65
CA PHE A 11 15.38 -1.86 61.87
C PHE A 11 16.15 -2.38 63.09
N ASP A 12 16.71 -3.59 63.04
CA ASP A 12 17.52 -4.20 64.11
C ASP A 12 19.01 -3.88 63.97
N ILE A 13 19.43 -3.16 62.92
CA ILE A 13 20.83 -2.79 62.67
C ILE A 13 21.16 -1.46 63.36
N PRO A 14 22.06 -1.40 64.37
CA PRO A 14 22.35 -0.17 65.09
C PRO A 14 23.05 0.90 64.21
N ILE A 15 22.62 2.14 64.34
CA ILE A 15 22.89 3.29 63.42
C ILE A 15 24.34 3.80 63.32
N PHE A 16 25.31 3.16 63.98
CA PHE A 16 26.74 3.50 63.87
C PHE A 16 27.61 2.24 63.80
N THR A 17 27.10 1.20 63.16
CA THR A 17 27.81 -0.05 62.92
C THR A 17 28.28 -0.12 61.47
N GLU A 18 29.34 -0.90 61.23
CA GLU A 18 29.80 -1.20 59.87
C GLU A 18 28.70 -1.87 59.03
N GLU A 19 27.87 -2.72 59.66
CA GLU A 19 26.70 -3.35 59.05
C GLU A 19 25.68 -2.31 58.55
N PHE A 20 25.38 -1.28 59.36
CA PHE A 20 24.48 -0.19 58.97
C PHE A 20 25.04 0.61 57.79
N LEU A 21 26.34 0.96 57.83
CA LEU A 21 26.99 1.70 56.74
C LEU A 21 26.99 0.92 55.43
N ASN A 22 27.29 -0.39 55.49
CA ASN A 22 27.29 -1.26 54.31
C ASN A 22 25.89 -1.41 53.72
N HIS A 23 24.87 -1.61 54.56
CA HIS A 23 23.48 -1.69 54.12
C HIS A 23 22.99 -0.36 53.52
N SER A 24 23.32 0.78 54.15
CA SER A 24 22.98 2.11 53.61
C SER A 24 23.63 2.34 52.24
N LYS A 25 24.90 1.95 52.08
CA LYS A 25 25.63 2.06 50.82
C LYS A 25 25.05 1.17 49.73
N ALA A 26 24.65 -0.06 50.07
CA ALA A 26 23.99 -0.99 49.15
C ALA A 26 22.65 -0.41 48.66
N ARG A 27 21.82 0.11 49.57
CA ARG A 27 20.54 0.75 49.22
C ARG A 27 20.72 1.99 48.34
N GLU A 28 21.74 2.81 48.63
CA GLU A 28 22.04 3.97 47.78
C GLU A 28 22.47 3.54 46.36
N ALA A 29 23.28 2.48 46.25
CA ALA A 29 23.67 1.90 44.97
C ALA A 29 22.47 1.35 44.18
N GLU A 30 21.56 0.62 44.85
CA GLU A 30 20.31 0.15 44.25
C GLU A 30 19.44 1.31 43.77
N LEU A 31 19.26 2.35 44.59
CA LEU A 31 18.49 3.54 44.20
C LEU A 31 19.11 4.23 42.97
N ARG A 32 20.44 4.31 42.90
CA ARG A 32 21.14 4.85 41.74
C ARG A 32 20.92 4.00 40.50
N GLN A 33 20.97 2.68 40.63
CA GLN A 33 20.71 1.76 39.52
C GLN A 33 19.26 1.85 39.03
N LEU A 34 18.28 1.92 39.94
CA LEU A 34 16.88 2.10 39.61
C LEU A 34 16.64 3.41 38.86
N ARG A 35 17.23 4.51 39.31
CA ARG A 35 17.15 5.81 38.61
C ARG A 35 17.73 5.73 37.20
N LYS A 36 18.87 5.06 37.03
CA LYS A 36 19.48 4.84 35.70
C LYS A 36 18.56 4.02 34.80
N SER A 37 18.02 2.91 35.31
CA SER A 37 17.11 2.06 34.54
C SER A 37 15.81 2.78 34.17
N ASN A 38 15.26 3.58 35.08
CA ASN A 38 14.06 4.37 34.80
C ASN A 38 14.29 5.39 33.67
N MET A 39 15.45 6.07 33.69
CA MET A 39 15.84 7.00 32.62
C MET A 39 15.97 6.28 31.26
N GLU A 40 16.58 5.09 31.24
CA GLU A 40 16.67 4.27 30.01
C GLU A 40 15.29 3.85 29.48
N PHE A 41 14.35 3.54 30.38
CA PHE A 41 12.97 3.23 29.98
C PHE A 41 12.22 4.46 29.46
N GLU A 42 12.39 5.62 30.08
CA GLU A 42 11.81 6.88 29.61
C GLU A 42 12.31 7.23 28.20
N GLU A 43 13.61 7.05 27.94
CA GLU A 43 14.20 7.28 26.62
C GLU A 43 13.61 6.33 25.56
N ARG A 44 13.50 5.03 25.88
CA ARG A 44 12.88 4.03 24.98
C ARG A 44 11.41 4.33 24.72
N ASN A 45 10.68 4.74 25.75
CA ASN A 45 9.26 5.10 25.61
C ASN A 45 9.09 6.34 24.74
N ALA A 46 9.94 7.37 24.89
CA ALA A 46 9.93 8.54 24.04
C ALA A 46 10.22 8.20 22.56
N ALA A 47 11.21 7.32 22.31
CA ALA A 47 11.52 6.85 20.97
C ALA A 47 10.34 6.06 20.35
N LEU A 48 9.72 5.17 21.12
CA LEU A 48 8.56 4.40 20.67
C LEU A 48 7.36 5.29 20.36
N GLN A 49 7.08 6.28 21.22
CA GLN A 49 6.00 7.24 21.03
C GLN A 49 6.16 7.99 19.71
N LYS A 50 7.37 8.49 19.41
CA LYS A 50 7.68 9.13 18.13
C LYS A 50 7.47 8.19 16.94
N HIS A 51 7.83 6.91 17.09
CA HIS A 51 7.63 5.93 16.04
C HIS A 51 6.14 5.69 15.77
N VAL A 52 5.32 5.55 16.82
CA VAL A 52 3.86 5.42 16.70
C VAL A 52 3.25 6.62 15.99
N GLU A 53 3.65 7.84 16.35
CA GLU A 53 3.18 9.07 15.69
C GLU A 53 3.58 9.11 14.21
N SER A 54 4.82 8.71 13.90
CA SER A 54 5.30 8.62 12.51
C SER A 54 4.51 7.59 11.70
N MET A 55 4.21 6.43 12.29
CA MET A 55 3.40 5.39 11.65
C MET A 55 1.96 5.86 11.43
N ARG A 56 1.35 6.54 12.41
CA ARG A 56 0.00 7.12 12.25
C ARG A 56 -0.06 8.08 11.07
N THR A 57 0.91 8.99 10.98
CA THR A 57 1.00 9.94 9.85
C THR A 57 1.17 9.21 8.51
N ALA A 58 1.97 8.14 8.48
CA ALA A 58 2.15 7.33 7.27
C ALA A 58 0.86 6.59 6.87
N VAL A 59 0.10 6.07 7.83
CA VAL A 59 -1.21 5.44 7.59
C VAL A 59 -2.20 6.45 7.02
N GLU A 60 -2.35 7.62 7.64
CA GLU A 60 -3.24 8.68 7.15
C GLU A 60 -2.91 9.08 5.71
N LYS A 61 -1.62 9.21 5.39
CA LYS A 61 -1.18 9.49 4.01
C LYS A 61 -1.57 8.37 3.05
N LEU A 62 -1.33 7.11 3.44
CA LEU A 62 -1.68 5.95 2.62
C LEU A 62 -3.19 5.84 2.39
N GLU A 63 -4.01 6.18 3.38
CA GLU A 63 -5.47 6.21 3.24
C GLU A 63 -5.92 7.25 2.19
N VAL A 64 -5.33 8.44 2.22
CA VAL A 64 -5.57 9.48 1.21
C VAL A 64 -5.15 8.99 -0.18
N ASP A 65 -3.95 8.43 -0.31
CA ASP A 65 -3.43 7.90 -1.57
C ASP A 65 -4.35 6.80 -2.14
N VAL A 66 -4.86 5.90 -1.29
CA VAL A 66 -5.81 4.86 -1.69
C VAL A 66 -7.12 5.45 -2.23
N ILE A 67 -7.66 6.48 -1.58
CA ILE A 67 -8.88 7.14 -2.05
C ILE A 67 -8.65 7.81 -3.41
N GLN A 68 -7.51 8.49 -3.58
CA GLN A 68 -7.16 9.15 -4.83
C GLN A 68 -6.97 8.15 -5.97
N GLU A 69 -6.27 7.04 -5.74
CA GLU A 69 -6.06 6.00 -6.74
C GLU A 69 -7.37 5.30 -7.12
N ARG A 70 -8.29 5.08 -6.16
CA ARG A 70 -9.63 4.57 -6.47
C ARG A 70 -10.40 5.53 -7.39
N SER A 71 -10.38 6.82 -7.07
CA SER A 71 -11.03 7.84 -7.91
C SER A 71 -10.45 7.86 -9.32
N ARG A 72 -9.11 7.81 -9.44
CA ARG A 72 -8.41 7.75 -10.73
C ARG A 72 -8.80 6.49 -11.51
N ASN A 73 -8.88 5.34 -10.85
CA ASN A 73 -9.27 4.08 -11.50
C ASN A 73 -10.71 4.17 -12.03
N THR A 74 -11.65 4.74 -11.26
CA THR A 74 -13.03 4.97 -11.72
C THR A 74 -13.07 5.84 -12.98
N VAL A 75 -12.31 6.94 -13.02
CA VAL A 75 -12.24 7.81 -14.21
C VAL A 75 -11.65 7.08 -15.41
N LEU A 76 -10.59 6.29 -15.22
CA LEU A 76 -9.99 5.48 -16.29
C LEU A 76 -10.97 4.42 -16.81
N GLN A 77 -11.73 3.77 -15.93
CA GLN A 77 -12.77 2.81 -16.33
C GLN A 77 -13.87 3.49 -17.15
N GLN A 78 -14.32 4.68 -16.74
CA GLN A 78 -15.31 5.45 -17.50
C GLN A 78 -14.79 5.86 -18.88
N HIS A 79 -13.54 6.30 -18.98
CA HIS A 79 -12.91 6.60 -20.28
C HIS A 79 -12.81 5.36 -21.16
N LEU A 80 -12.42 4.22 -20.60
CA LEU A 80 -12.35 2.96 -21.33
C LEU A 80 -13.72 2.53 -21.84
N GLU A 81 -14.75 2.61 -21.01
CA GLU A 81 -16.13 2.29 -21.40
C GLU A 81 -16.64 3.23 -22.49
N THR A 82 -16.36 4.53 -22.37
CA THR A 82 -16.69 5.52 -23.41
C THR A 82 -16.00 5.18 -24.73
N LEU A 83 -14.70 4.87 -24.68
CA LEU A 83 -13.93 4.48 -25.87
C LEU A 83 -14.51 3.21 -26.52
N ARG A 84 -14.84 2.19 -25.71
CA ARG A 84 -15.49 0.97 -26.20
C ARG A 84 -16.81 1.28 -26.90
N GLN A 85 -17.68 2.09 -26.31
CA GLN A 85 -18.96 2.49 -26.92
C GLN A 85 -18.76 3.26 -28.24
N VAL A 86 -17.81 4.20 -28.27
CA VAL A 86 -17.47 4.98 -29.47
C VAL A 86 -16.93 4.06 -30.58
N LEU A 87 -16.05 3.11 -30.25
CA LEU A 87 -15.54 2.14 -31.21
C LEU A 87 -16.63 1.18 -31.69
N THR A 88 -17.43 0.60 -30.79
CA THR A 88 -18.54 -0.30 -31.16
C THR A 88 -19.51 0.39 -32.13
N SER A 89 -19.91 1.63 -31.86
CA SER A 89 -20.83 2.38 -32.73
C SER A 89 -20.20 2.73 -34.08
N SER A 90 -18.94 3.18 -34.08
CA SER A 90 -18.24 3.59 -35.30
C SER A 90 -17.96 2.43 -36.26
N PHE A 91 -17.78 1.23 -35.72
CA PHE A 91 -17.50 0.01 -36.47
C PHE A 91 -18.73 -0.90 -36.66
N ALA A 92 -19.92 -0.50 -36.18
CA ALA A 92 -21.13 -1.34 -36.20
C ALA A 92 -21.55 -1.82 -37.60
N SER A 93 -21.30 -1.02 -38.64
CA SER A 93 -21.61 -1.36 -40.03
C SER A 93 -20.47 -2.06 -40.77
N MET A 94 -19.39 -2.44 -40.09
CA MET A 94 -18.18 -2.95 -40.70
C MET A 94 -17.89 -4.39 -40.26
N PRO A 95 -18.43 -5.39 -40.97
CA PRO A 95 -18.14 -6.80 -40.68
C PRO A 95 -16.68 -7.14 -41.02
N LEU A 96 -16.03 -7.97 -40.19
CA LEU A 96 -14.68 -8.44 -40.48
C LEU A 96 -14.65 -9.36 -41.72
N PRO A 97 -13.64 -9.20 -42.61
CA PRO A 97 -13.43 -10.12 -43.72
C PRO A 97 -13.27 -11.57 -43.26
N GLY A 98 -13.93 -12.49 -43.95
CA GLY A 98 -13.87 -13.93 -43.66
C GLY A 98 -14.80 -14.43 -42.53
N SER A 99 -15.00 -13.64 -41.46
CA SER A 99 -15.90 -14.04 -40.36
C SER A 99 -17.29 -13.41 -40.42
N GLY A 100 -17.43 -12.22 -41.04
CA GLY A 100 -18.69 -11.47 -41.05
C GLY A 100 -19.07 -10.85 -39.69
N GLU A 101 -18.21 -10.97 -38.69
CA GLU A 101 -18.47 -10.52 -37.32
C GLU A 101 -18.47 -8.99 -37.24
N THR A 102 -19.46 -8.44 -36.52
CA THR A 102 -19.54 -7.02 -36.18
C THR A 102 -19.28 -6.84 -34.67
N PRO A 103 -18.73 -5.69 -34.24
CA PRO A 103 -18.40 -5.50 -32.84
C PRO A 103 -19.65 -5.27 -31.98
N THR A 104 -19.62 -5.79 -30.76
CA THR A 104 -20.53 -5.40 -29.67
C THR A 104 -19.73 -4.77 -28.53
N VAL A 105 -20.41 -4.24 -27.51
CA VAL A 105 -19.73 -3.66 -26.33
C VAL A 105 -18.84 -4.71 -25.63
N ASP A 106 -19.26 -5.98 -25.65
CA ASP A 106 -18.53 -7.08 -25.01
C ASP A 106 -17.41 -7.65 -25.89
N THR A 107 -17.52 -7.53 -27.22
CA THR A 107 -16.57 -8.13 -28.17
C THR A 107 -15.63 -7.11 -28.83
N ILE A 108 -15.75 -5.82 -28.54
CA ILE A 108 -14.99 -4.78 -29.25
C ILE A 108 -13.47 -4.98 -29.15
N ASP A 109 -12.94 -5.39 -27.99
CA ASP A 109 -11.49 -5.59 -27.84
C ASP A 109 -10.98 -6.73 -28.72
N SER A 110 -11.71 -7.85 -28.78
CA SER A 110 -11.32 -9.00 -29.62
C SER A 110 -11.53 -8.68 -31.10
N TYR A 111 -12.59 -7.96 -31.45
CA TYR A 111 -12.83 -7.44 -32.79
C TYR A 111 -11.67 -6.54 -33.25
N MET A 112 -11.24 -5.57 -32.43
CA MET A 112 -10.15 -4.64 -32.79
C MET A 112 -8.80 -5.37 -32.95
N ASN A 113 -8.53 -6.38 -32.12
CA ASN A 113 -7.34 -7.22 -32.28
C ASN A 113 -7.37 -8.03 -33.58
N ARG A 114 -8.52 -8.58 -33.96
CA ARG A 114 -8.70 -9.30 -35.24
C ARG A 114 -8.59 -8.35 -36.42
N LEU A 115 -9.23 -7.19 -36.34
CA LEU A 115 -9.14 -6.11 -37.32
C LEU A 115 -7.67 -5.76 -37.58
N HIS A 116 -6.92 -5.47 -36.53
CA HIS A 116 -5.49 -5.15 -36.62
C HIS A 116 -4.68 -6.29 -37.25
N SER A 117 -4.97 -7.53 -36.88
CA SER A 117 -4.31 -8.72 -37.45
C SER A 117 -4.58 -8.87 -38.95
N ILE A 118 -5.81 -8.64 -39.42
CA ILE A 118 -6.20 -8.70 -40.84
C ILE A 118 -5.46 -7.62 -41.64
N ILE A 119 -5.39 -6.39 -41.10
CA ILE A 119 -4.69 -5.27 -41.73
C ILE A 119 -3.20 -5.60 -41.93
N LEU A 120 -2.57 -6.28 -40.96
CA LEU A 120 -1.15 -6.63 -41.04
C LEU A 120 -0.87 -7.87 -41.92
N ALA A 121 -1.76 -8.86 -41.94
CA ALA A 121 -1.49 -10.14 -42.59
C ALA A 121 -1.49 -10.05 -44.12
N ASN A 122 -2.53 -9.45 -44.72
CA ASN A 122 -2.67 -9.37 -46.18
C ASN A 122 -3.18 -7.98 -46.60
N PRO A 123 -2.31 -6.95 -46.62
CA PRO A 123 -2.73 -5.57 -46.89
C PRO A 123 -3.25 -5.37 -48.33
N GLN A 124 -2.64 -6.07 -49.30
CA GLN A 124 -2.97 -5.95 -50.72
C GLN A 124 -4.36 -6.54 -51.04
N ASP A 125 -4.74 -7.60 -50.34
CA ASP A 125 -6.05 -8.25 -50.53
C ASP A 125 -7.19 -7.50 -49.82
N ASN A 126 -6.85 -6.58 -48.91
CA ASN A 126 -7.80 -5.86 -48.06
C ASN A 126 -7.77 -4.34 -48.28
N GLU A 127 -7.28 -3.84 -49.43
CA GLU A 127 -7.09 -2.39 -49.66
C GLU A 127 -8.37 -1.56 -49.45
N ASN A 128 -9.49 -1.98 -50.05
CA ASN A 128 -10.77 -1.28 -49.91
C ASN A 128 -11.26 -1.29 -48.45
N PHE A 129 -11.08 -2.41 -47.76
CA PHE A 129 -11.43 -2.54 -46.35
C PHE A 129 -10.57 -1.62 -45.47
N ILE A 130 -9.26 -1.59 -45.70
CA ILE A 130 -8.32 -0.70 -45.01
C ILE A 130 -8.65 0.78 -45.26
N ALA A 131 -9.06 1.15 -46.48
CA ALA A 131 -9.49 2.51 -46.79
C ALA A 131 -10.70 2.94 -45.95
N THR A 132 -11.72 2.07 -45.85
CA THR A 132 -12.90 2.31 -45.01
C THR A 132 -12.53 2.40 -43.52
N VAL A 133 -11.66 1.52 -43.02
CA VAL A 133 -11.16 1.58 -41.64
C VAL A 133 -10.48 2.92 -41.37
N ARG A 134 -9.63 3.39 -42.28
CA ARG A 134 -8.97 4.71 -42.16
C ARG A 134 -9.99 5.84 -42.13
N GLU A 135 -11.04 5.77 -42.95
CA GLU A 135 -12.10 6.78 -42.93
C GLU A 135 -12.83 6.81 -41.58
N VAL A 136 -13.19 5.65 -41.04
CA VAL A 136 -13.84 5.53 -39.72
C VAL A 136 -12.94 6.08 -38.62
N VAL A 137 -11.66 5.73 -38.61
CA VAL A 137 -10.68 6.23 -37.62
C VAL A 137 -10.49 7.75 -37.73
N ASN A 138 -10.40 8.30 -38.94
CA ASN A 138 -10.30 9.75 -39.14
C ASN A 138 -11.52 10.53 -38.63
N ARG A 139 -12.69 9.87 -38.49
CA ARG A 139 -13.88 10.46 -37.89
C ARG A 139 -13.85 10.40 -36.35
N LEU A 140 -13.06 9.50 -35.77
CA LEU A 140 -12.86 9.37 -34.33
C LEU A 140 -11.86 10.39 -33.77
N ASP A 141 -10.89 10.81 -34.58
CA ASP A 141 -9.88 11.82 -34.22
C ASP A 141 -10.42 13.27 -34.21
N ARG A 142 -11.70 13.48 -34.54
CA ARG A 142 -12.39 14.79 -34.54
C ARG A 142 -13.32 14.93 -33.35
#